data_AF-A0A915ZUR6-F1
#
_entry.id   AF-A0A915ZUR6-F1
#
_cell.length_a   1.000
_cell.length_b   1.000
_cell.length_c   1.000
_cell.angle_alpha   90.00
_cell.angle_beta   90.00
_cell.angle_gamma   90.00
#
_symmetry.space_group_name_H-M   'P 1'
#
loop_
_entity.id
_entity.type
_entity.pdbx_description
1 polymer ?
#
loop_
_entity_poly.entity_id
_entity_poly.type
_entity_poly.pdbx_seq_one_letter_code
_entity_poly.pdbx_strand_id
1 'polypeptide(L)'
;MCARRASIEESLLSFQTEFNLNPSQPLFKITYKSSPIWPISSSVSDHKKITRIAILDSSFNPPTNAHYHLIVRSVTNIFFQNDKPIIIQTPEGRQQIKEQGLEFFDSCLLLYATKNADKILSSSDANHVDRLLMMETLASHIQSTAPSDTHFTALKNLAIIYLDNFHSTLLWDMIQ
;
A
#
# COMPACT_ATOMS: atom_id res chain seq x y z
N MET A 1 -19.71 -19.97 -10.75
CA MET A 1 -19.12 -18.69 -10.34
C MET A 1 -19.96 -17.90 -9.32
N CYS A 2 -21.31 -18.05 -9.28
CA CYS A 2 -22.15 -17.30 -8.33
C CYS A 2 -21.96 -17.61 -6.84
N ALA A 3 -21.70 -18.88 -6.46
CA ALA A 3 -21.58 -19.27 -5.05
C ALA A 3 -20.40 -18.60 -4.31
N ARG A 4 -19.24 -18.49 -4.98
CA ARG A 4 -18.06 -17.81 -4.40
C ARG A 4 -18.33 -16.32 -4.19
N ARG A 5 -19.00 -15.67 -5.14
CA ARG A 5 -19.34 -14.25 -5.04
C ARG A 5 -20.30 -14.01 -3.87
N ALA A 6 -21.35 -14.81 -3.75
CA ALA A 6 -22.30 -14.72 -2.64
C ALA A 6 -21.61 -14.92 -1.28
N SER A 7 -20.70 -15.88 -1.15
CA SER A 7 -19.94 -16.10 0.08
C SER A 7 -19.02 -14.92 0.45
N ILE A 8 -18.41 -14.26 -0.55
CA ILE A 8 -17.62 -13.05 -0.31
C ILE A 8 -18.54 -11.90 0.11
N GLU A 9 -19.69 -11.72 -0.55
CA GLU A 9 -20.65 -10.67 -0.22
C GLU A 9 -21.20 -10.84 1.21
N GLU A 10 -21.55 -12.06 1.63
CA GLU A 10 -21.95 -12.34 3.02
C GLU A 10 -20.81 -12.08 4.01
N SER A 11 -19.59 -12.52 3.70
CA SER A 11 -18.43 -12.26 4.57
C SER A 11 -18.21 -10.75 4.72
N LEU A 12 -18.25 -9.99 3.62
CA LEU A 12 -18.09 -8.53 3.64
C LEU A 12 -19.22 -7.84 4.42
N LEU A 13 -20.47 -8.28 4.28
CA LEU A 13 -21.60 -7.78 5.05
C LEU A 13 -21.43 -8.06 6.54
N SER A 14 -20.97 -9.26 6.90
CA SER A 14 -20.70 -9.63 8.29
C SER A 14 -19.59 -8.77 8.90
N PHE A 15 -18.50 -8.54 8.16
CA PHE A 15 -17.43 -7.63 8.58
C PHE A 15 -17.91 -6.18 8.70
N GLN A 16 -18.70 -5.69 7.74
CA GLN A 16 -19.27 -4.34 7.81
C GLN A 16 -20.13 -4.15 9.05
N THR A 17 -20.92 -5.17 9.40
CA THR A 17 -21.79 -5.17 10.58
C THR A 17 -20.95 -5.22 11.86
N GLU A 18 -19.98 -6.13 11.94
CA GLU A 18 -19.08 -6.31 13.08
C GLU A 18 -18.27 -5.03 13.38
N PHE A 19 -17.77 -4.36 12.35
CA PHE A 19 -16.97 -3.15 12.48
C PHE A 19 -17.80 -1.85 12.42
N ASN A 20 -19.14 -1.93 12.43
CA ASN A 20 -20.05 -0.79 12.28
C ASN A 20 -19.68 0.15 11.11
N LEU A 21 -19.21 -0.42 10.01
CA LEU A 21 -18.76 0.35 8.85
C LEU A 21 -19.97 0.93 8.13
N ASN A 22 -20.15 2.24 8.25
CA ASN A 22 -21.17 2.96 7.49
C ASN A 22 -20.66 3.16 6.04
N PRO A 23 -21.32 2.60 5.01
CA PRO A 23 -20.89 2.78 3.62
C PRO A 23 -20.96 4.25 3.15
N SER A 24 -21.73 5.09 3.85
CA SER A 24 -21.81 6.54 3.61
C SER A 24 -20.67 7.32 4.27
N GLN A 25 -19.91 6.69 5.18
CA GLN A 25 -18.76 7.26 5.87
C GLN A 25 -17.57 6.30 5.75
N PRO A 26 -16.81 6.37 4.65
CA PRO A 26 -15.73 5.43 4.41
C PRO A 26 -14.65 5.57 5.50
N LEU A 27 -14.27 4.44 6.10
CA LEU A 27 -13.24 4.37 7.13
C LEU A 27 -11.89 4.89 6.64
N PHE A 28 -11.64 4.74 5.34
CA PHE A 28 -10.43 5.16 4.66
C PHE A 28 -10.72 6.20 3.59
N LYS A 29 -9.86 7.21 3.50
CA LYS A 29 -9.90 8.25 2.48
C LYS A 29 -8.59 8.24 1.71
N ILE A 30 -8.67 8.05 0.40
CA ILE A 30 -7.51 8.25 -0.48
C ILE A 30 -7.27 9.76 -0.60
N THR A 31 -6.09 10.23 -0.19
CA THR A 31 -5.71 11.64 -0.31
C THR A 31 -4.85 11.89 -1.53
N TYR A 32 -4.11 10.87 -1.98
CA TYR A 32 -3.20 10.96 -3.10
C TYR A 32 -3.21 9.68 -3.93
N LYS A 33 -3.10 9.83 -5.25
CA LYS A 33 -2.80 8.76 -6.20
C LYS A 33 -1.86 9.29 -7.26
N SER A 34 -0.82 8.52 -7.58
CA SER A 34 0.04 8.82 -8.73
C SER A 34 -0.65 8.57 -10.07
N SER A 35 -1.68 7.72 -10.07
CA SER A 35 -2.45 7.33 -11.26
C SER A 35 -3.96 7.33 -10.98
N PRO A 36 -4.81 7.80 -11.93
CA PRO A 36 -6.26 7.77 -11.76
C PRO A 36 -6.81 6.34 -11.60
N ILE A 37 -6.12 5.36 -12.20
CA ILE A 37 -6.51 3.94 -12.21
C ILE A 37 -5.85 3.09 -11.12
N TRP A 38 -5.14 3.72 -10.16
CA TRP A 38 -4.59 3.00 -9.00
C TRP A 38 -5.67 2.10 -8.36
N PRO A 39 -5.35 0.83 -7.98
CA PRO A 39 -4.02 0.22 -7.92
C PRO A 39 -3.54 -0.44 -9.21
N ILE A 40 -4.23 -0.29 -10.33
CA ILE A 40 -3.90 -1.01 -11.57
C ILE A 40 -2.72 -0.33 -12.29
N SER A 41 -1.68 -1.10 -12.58
CA SER A 41 -0.44 -0.60 -13.22
C SER A 41 -0.48 -0.65 -14.76
N SER A 42 -1.30 -1.51 -15.37
CA SER A 42 -1.39 -1.69 -16.82
C SER A 42 -2.84 -1.72 -17.32
N SER A 43 -3.13 -0.99 -18.39
CA SER A 43 -4.44 -1.00 -19.09
C SER A 43 -4.74 -2.32 -19.79
N VAL A 44 -3.75 -3.21 -19.94
CA VAL A 44 -3.92 -4.54 -20.51
C VAL A 44 -4.47 -5.44 -19.40
N SER A 45 -5.79 -5.56 -19.39
CA SER A 45 -6.53 -6.37 -18.43
C SER A 45 -6.29 -7.85 -18.70
N ASP A 46 -5.16 -8.36 -18.24
CA ASP A 46 -5.06 -9.78 -17.97
C ASP A 46 -5.92 -10.03 -16.72
N HIS A 47 -7.23 -10.19 -16.92
CA HIS A 47 -8.26 -10.36 -15.86
C HIS A 47 -7.99 -11.55 -14.92
N LYS A 48 -6.90 -12.28 -15.14
CA LYS A 48 -6.39 -13.39 -14.33
C LYS A 48 -5.26 -12.99 -13.38
N LYS A 49 -4.62 -11.82 -13.55
CA LYS A 49 -3.50 -11.40 -12.69
C LYS A 49 -4.02 -10.71 -11.43
N ILE A 50 -3.64 -11.24 -10.27
CA ILE A 50 -3.92 -10.63 -8.96
C ILE A 50 -3.00 -9.41 -8.79
N THR A 51 -3.57 -8.24 -8.50
CA THR A 51 -2.82 -7.02 -8.16
C THR A 51 -2.18 -7.17 -6.77
N ARG A 52 -0.85 -7.00 -6.69
CA ARG A 52 -0.10 -7.09 -5.43
C ARG A 52 0.27 -5.68 -4.97
N ILE A 53 -0.19 -5.31 -3.78
CA ILE A 53 0.02 -3.97 -3.20
C ILE A 53 0.96 -4.10 -2.01
N ALA A 54 2.07 -3.36 -2.02
CA ALA A 54 2.91 -3.18 -0.84
C ALA A 54 2.28 -2.11 0.06
N ILE A 55 2.05 -2.41 1.33
CA ILE A 55 1.48 -1.46 2.29
C ILE A 55 2.55 -1.08 3.30
N LEU A 56 2.84 0.21 3.41
CA LEU A 56 3.65 0.77 4.48
C LEU A 56 2.75 1.54 5.44
N ASP A 57 2.54 0.99 6.62
CA ASP A 57 1.87 1.65 7.75
C ASP A 57 2.90 2.33 8.66
N SER A 58 2.74 3.62 8.91
CA SER A 58 3.57 4.40 9.82
C SER A 58 2.87 5.68 10.27
N SER A 59 3.33 6.27 11.38
CA SER A 59 2.81 7.56 11.85
C SER A 59 3.25 8.76 11.00
N PHE A 60 4.29 8.57 10.16
CA PHE A 60 4.86 9.58 9.25
C PHE A 60 5.04 10.96 9.91
N ASN A 61 5.73 11.00 11.06
CA ASN A 61 5.80 12.18 11.92
C ASN A 61 7.24 12.61 12.24
N PRO A 62 7.88 13.41 11.36
CA PRO A 62 7.57 13.56 9.94
C PRO A 62 8.01 12.31 9.14
N PRO A 63 7.65 12.18 7.85
CA PRO A 63 8.34 11.25 6.96
C PRO A 63 9.85 11.53 6.95
N THR A 64 10.66 10.48 6.79
CA THR A 64 12.13 10.56 6.86
C THR A 64 12.77 9.74 5.74
N ASN A 65 14.08 9.91 5.54
CA ASN A 65 14.86 9.08 4.59
C ASN A 65 14.77 7.58 4.90
N ALA A 66 14.53 7.20 6.16
CA ALA A 66 14.30 5.80 6.51
C ALA A 66 13.01 5.27 5.86
N HIS A 67 11.92 6.05 5.89
CA HIS A 67 10.67 5.71 5.21
C HIS A 67 10.88 5.60 3.70
N TYR A 68 11.58 6.57 3.08
CA TYR A 68 11.93 6.53 1.66
C TYR A 68 12.65 5.23 1.28
N HIS A 69 13.75 4.91 1.97
CA HIS A 69 14.54 3.73 1.66
C HIS A 69 13.78 2.43 1.93
N LEU A 70 12.94 2.41 2.97
CA LEU A 70 12.11 1.25 3.26
C LEU A 70 11.10 0.99 2.14
N ILE A 71 10.41 2.03 1.65
CA ILE A 71 9.49 1.91 0.49
C ILE A 71 10.26 1.39 -0.73
N VAL A 72 11.34 2.09 -1.11
CA VAL A 72 12.13 1.74 -2.29
C VAL A 72 12.61 0.31 -2.21
N ARG A 73 13.32 -0.08 -1.14
CA ARG A 73 13.84 -1.44 -1.00
C ARG A 73 12.76 -2.51 -0.95
N SER A 74 11.60 -2.22 -0.36
CA SER A 74 10.51 -3.21 -0.25
C SER A 74 9.91 -3.56 -1.61
N VAL A 75 9.87 -2.61 -2.55
CA VAL A 75 9.21 -2.83 -3.84
C VAL A 75 10.18 -3.06 -4.99
N THR A 76 11.44 -2.62 -4.87
CA THR A 76 12.45 -2.77 -5.92
C THR A 76 13.28 -4.04 -5.77
N ASN A 77 12.69 -5.17 -5.32
CA ASN A 77 13.38 -6.44 -5.08
C ASN A 77 14.20 -6.93 -6.30
N ILE A 78 15.42 -6.41 -6.46
CA ILE A 78 16.51 -6.98 -7.22
C ILE A 78 17.38 -7.64 -6.16
N PHE A 79 17.17 -8.92 -5.90
CA PHE A 79 18.11 -9.66 -5.06
C PHE A 79 19.41 -9.77 -5.86
N PHE A 80 20.54 -9.28 -5.33
CA PHE A 80 21.85 -9.52 -5.92
C PHE A 80 22.55 -10.64 -5.14
N GLN A 81 23.00 -11.71 -5.81
CA GLN A 81 24.04 -12.61 -5.28
C GLN A 81 25.29 -12.34 -6.09
N ASN A 82 26.41 -12.05 -5.42
CA ASN A 82 27.72 -11.86 -6.06
C ASN A 82 27.67 -10.85 -7.22
N ASP A 83 27.09 -9.66 -6.97
CA ASP A 83 26.92 -8.57 -7.94
C ASP A 83 26.14 -8.95 -9.22
N LYS A 84 25.38 -10.05 -9.19
CA LYS A 84 24.47 -10.46 -10.25
C LYS A 84 23.03 -10.52 -9.74
N PRO A 85 22.05 -9.98 -10.48
CA PRO A 85 20.64 -10.07 -10.11
C PRO A 85 20.18 -11.54 -10.12
N ILE A 86 19.76 -12.05 -8.96
CA ILE A 86 19.13 -13.35 -8.76
C ILE A 86 17.68 -13.25 -9.24
N ILE A 87 17.41 -13.96 -10.32
CA ILE A 87 16.05 -14.27 -10.74
C ILE A 87 15.62 -15.50 -9.92
N ILE A 88 14.63 -15.35 -9.02
CA ILE A 88 14.06 -16.48 -8.27
C ILE A 88 13.32 -17.38 -9.28
N GLN A 89 13.96 -18.49 -9.66
CA GLN A 89 13.31 -19.53 -10.47
C GLN A 89 12.43 -20.38 -9.55
N THR A 90 11.11 -20.28 -9.71
CA THR A 90 10.16 -21.24 -9.13
C THR A 90 10.32 -22.63 -9.78
N PRO A 91 10.09 -23.74 -9.05
CA PRO A 91 10.60 -25.06 -9.43
C PRO A 91 9.79 -25.80 -10.51
N GLU A 92 9.12 -25.11 -11.43
CA GLU A 92 8.28 -25.77 -12.43
C GLU A 92 8.56 -25.27 -13.85
N GLY A 93 9.64 -25.80 -14.43
CA GLY A 93 9.66 -26.32 -15.80
C GLY A 93 9.46 -25.37 -16.99
N ARG A 94 10.58 -25.11 -17.68
CA ARG A 94 10.78 -24.86 -19.14
C ARG A 94 10.83 -23.41 -19.65
N GLN A 95 12.07 -22.97 -19.84
CA GLN A 95 12.63 -22.23 -20.99
C GLN A 95 11.87 -21.01 -21.54
N GLN A 96 12.24 -19.82 -21.04
CA GLN A 96 12.65 -18.66 -21.84
C GLN A 96 13.33 -17.66 -20.89
N ILE A 97 14.62 -17.38 -21.12
CA ILE A 97 15.32 -16.30 -20.40
C ILE A 97 14.78 -14.99 -20.97
N LYS A 98 13.68 -14.50 -20.40
CA LYS A 98 13.34 -13.08 -20.44
C LYS A 98 13.97 -12.47 -19.21
N GLU A 99 14.96 -11.60 -19.42
CA GLU A 99 15.49 -10.66 -18.43
C GLU A 99 14.38 -9.69 -18.00
N GLN A 100 13.37 -10.19 -17.32
CA GLN A 100 12.36 -9.38 -16.67
C GLN A 100 12.64 -9.51 -15.17
N GLY A 101 13.34 -8.54 -14.59
CA GLY A 101 13.31 -8.33 -13.15
C GLY A 101 11.84 -8.30 -12.71
N LEU A 102 11.39 -9.39 -12.09
CA LEU A 102 10.00 -9.58 -11.70
C LEU A 102 9.74 -8.72 -10.48
N GLU A 103 9.27 -7.50 -10.70
CA GLU A 103 8.70 -6.69 -9.63
C GLU A 103 7.61 -7.51 -8.92
N PHE A 104 7.76 -7.69 -7.60
CA PHE A 104 6.81 -8.45 -6.82
C PHE A 104 5.54 -7.65 -6.49
N PHE A 105 5.63 -6.32 -6.49
CA PHE A 105 4.48 -5.47 -6.24
C PHE A 105 4.13 -4.70 -7.51
N ASP A 106 2.83 -4.55 -7.76
CA ASP A 106 2.30 -3.78 -8.90
C ASP A 106 1.96 -2.34 -8.47
N SER A 107 1.79 -2.11 -7.17
CA SER A 107 1.45 -0.82 -6.58
C SER A 107 1.99 -0.73 -5.15
N CYS A 108 2.10 0.48 -4.64
CA CYS A 108 2.45 0.73 -3.24
C CYS A 108 1.44 1.69 -2.60
N LEU A 109 1.17 1.47 -1.31
CA LEU A 109 0.24 2.21 -0.50
C LEU A 109 0.96 2.70 0.76
N LEU A 110 0.96 4.01 0.98
CA LEU A 110 1.33 4.60 2.26
C LEU A 110 0.07 4.77 3.10
N LEU A 111 -0.03 4.03 4.18
CA LEU A 111 -1.17 4.06 5.09
C LEU A 111 -0.85 4.97 6.27
N TYR A 112 -1.71 5.96 6.49
CA TYR A 112 -1.66 6.82 7.67
C TYR A 112 -2.85 6.56 8.58
N ALA A 113 -2.61 5.83 9.68
CA ALA A 113 -3.58 5.66 10.76
C ALA A 113 -3.42 6.75 11.83
N THR A 114 -4.50 7.44 12.18
CA THR A 114 -4.47 8.54 13.16
C THR A 114 -4.23 8.09 14.60
N LYS A 115 -4.66 6.87 14.91
CA LYS A 115 -4.39 6.20 16.19
C LYS A 115 -3.47 5.02 15.94
N ASN A 116 -2.17 5.22 16.15
CA ASN A 116 -1.24 4.13 16.38
C ASN A 116 -1.33 3.75 17.86
N ALA A 117 -1.29 2.45 18.17
CA ALA A 117 -1.60 1.88 19.48
C ALA A 117 -0.89 2.54 20.69
N ASP A 118 0.23 3.25 20.46
CA ASP A 118 1.14 3.68 21.53
C ASP A 118 1.50 5.18 21.56
N LYS A 119 0.90 6.08 20.75
CA LYS A 119 1.38 7.49 20.69
C LYS A 119 0.32 8.55 21.03
N ILE A 120 0.50 9.19 22.19
CA ILE A 120 -0.13 10.48 22.53
C ILE A 120 0.61 11.58 21.74
N LEU A 121 -0.13 12.40 20.99
CA LEU A 121 0.44 13.53 20.26
C LEU A 121 1.06 14.53 21.24
N SER A 122 2.35 14.78 21.09
CA SER A 122 3.07 15.84 21.80
C SER A 122 2.95 17.18 21.05
N SER A 123 3.17 18.30 21.74
CA SER A 123 3.10 19.65 21.13
C SER A 123 4.14 19.92 20.04
N SER A 124 5.17 19.08 19.92
CA SER A 124 6.18 19.12 18.86
C SER A 124 5.85 18.23 17.66
N ASP A 125 4.78 17.43 17.72
CA ASP A 125 4.39 16.55 16.63
C ASP A 125 3.66 17.33 15.52
N ALA A 126 3.94 17.00 14.26
CA ALA A 126 3.24 17.60 13.12
C ALA A 126 1.75 17.21 13.14
N ASN A 127 0.87 18.12 12.69
CA ASN A 127 -0.57 17.87 12.59
C ASN A 127 -0.87 16.85 11.47
N HIS A 128 -2.04 16.20 11.52
CA HIS A 128 -2.52 15.22 10.53
C HIS A 128 -2.44 15.75 9.10
N VAL A 129 -2.88 16.99 8.87
CA VAL A 129 -2.83 17.64 7.55
C VAL A 129 -1.39 17.82 7.07
N ASP A 130 -0.51 18.33 7.95
CA ASP A 130 0.90 18.54 7.61
C ASP A 130 1.59 17.21 7.28
N ARG A 131 1.28 16.15 8.02
CA ARG A 131 1.81 14.81 7.73
C ARG A 131 1.35 14.31 6.37
N LEU A 132 0.08 14.46 6.02
CA LEU A 132 -0.42 14.09 4.71
C LEU A 132 0.27 14.88 3.59
N LEU A 133 0.45 16.19 3.75
CA LEU A 133 1.19 17.02 2.79
C LEU A 133 2.66 16.61 2.67
N MET A 134 3.32 16.28 3.78
CA MET A 134 4.68 15.75 3.77
C MET A 134 4.75 14.37 3.12
N MET A 135 3.78 13.49 3.35
CA MET A 135 3.68 12.19 2.69
C MET A 135 3.46 12.34 1.18
N GLU A 136 2.62 13.28 0.74
CA GLU A 136 2.43 13.60 -0.67
C GLU A 136 3.73 14.10 -1.32
N THR A 137 4.47 14.95 -0.61
CA THR A 137 5.79 15.42 -1.04
C THR A 137 6.77 14.25 -1.18
N LEU A 138 6.79 13.32 -0.21
CA LEU A 138 7.59 12.11 -0.27
C LEU A 138 7.18 11.22 -1.45
N ALA A 139 5.89 11.00 -1.68
CA ALA A 139 5.40 10.18 -2.78
C ALA A 139 5.75 10.77 -4.15
N SER A 140 5.66 12.10 -4.30
CA SER A 140 6.10 12.82 -5.49
C SER A 140 7.63 12.72 -5.69
N HIS A 141 8.40 12.82 -4.61
CA HIS A 141 9.86 12.63 -4.65
C HIS A 141 10.25 11.21 -5.07
N ILE A 142 9.56 10.18 -4.57
CA ILE A 142 9.77 8.79 -4.97
C ILE A 142 9.50 8.60 -6.46
N GLN A 143 8.41 9.17 -6.99
CA GLN A 143 8.07 9.05 -8.41
C GLN A 143 9.07 9.75 -9.32
N SER A 144 9.53 10.94 -8.95
CA SER A 144 10.51 11.69 -9.74
C SER A 144 11.91 11.07 -9.70
N THR A 145 12.26 10.34 -8.64
CA THR A 145 13.55 9.65 -8.51
C THR A 145 13.52 8.21 -9.03
N ALA A 146 12.33 7.61 -9.20
CA ALA A 146 12.20 6.28 -9.78
C ALA A 146 12.68 6.28 -11.24
N PRO A 147 13.64 5.42 -11.62
CA PRO A 147 14.12 5.35 -12.99
C PRO A 147 12.98 5.12 -13.98
N SER A 148 13.09 5.69 -15.18
CA SER A 148 12.09 5.55 -16.25
C SER A 148 11.88 4.10 -16.71
N ASP A 149 12.77 3.20 -16.33
CA ASP A 149 12.70 1.77 -16.63
C ASP A 149 11.41 1.10 -16.15
N THR A 150 11.07 -0.01 -16.80
CA THR A 150 9.89 -0.84 -16.54
C THR A 150 9.95 -1.63 -15.22
N HIS A 151 11.03 -1.52 -14.45
CA HIS A 151 11.28 -2.27 -13.21
C HIS A 151 11.01 -1.46 -11.93
N PHE A 152 10.29 -0.34 -12.04
CA PHE A 152 9.90 0.53 -10.91
C PHE A 152 8.40 0.87 -10.93
N THR A 153 7.59 -0.04 -11.45
CA THR A 153 6.15 0.08 -11.59
C THR A 153 5.46 0.40 -10.26
N ALA A 154 5.81 -0.28 -9.17
CA ALA A 154 5.20 -0.03 -7.87
C ALA A 154 5.53 1.38 -7.33
N LEU A 155 6.74 1.89 -7.58
CA LEU A 155 7.13 3.25 -7.20
C LEU A 155 6.43 4.32 -8.04
N LYS A 156 6.06 3.99 -9.28
CA LYS A 156 5.26 4.87 -10.15
C LYS A 156 3.76 4.77 -9.87
N ASN A 157 3.32 3.72 -9.16
CA ASN A 157 1.92 3.42 -8.86
C ASN A 157 1.64 3.48 -7.35
N LEU A 158 1.83 4.67 -6.79
CA LEU A 158 1.70 4.98 -5.37
C LEU A 158 0.34 5.59 -5.04
N ALA A 159 -0.20 5.25 -3.87
CA ALA A 159 -1.30 5.96 -3.26
C ALA A 159 -1.03 6.27 -1.78
N ILE A 160 -1.71 7.27 -1.26
CA ILE A 160 -1.76 7.59 0.17
C ILE A 160 -3.20 7.45 0.63
N ILE A 161 -3.38 6.69 1.70
CA ILE A 161 -4.67 6.54 2.37
C ILE A 161 -4.55 7.02 3.81
N TYR A 162 -5.52 7.82 4.19
CA TYR A 162 -5.79 8.24 5.55
C TYR A 162 -6.89 7.36 6.15
N LEU A 163 -6.66 6.81 7.33
CA LEU A 163 -7.65 6.06 8.11
C LEU A 163 -8.12 6.92 9.28
N ASP A 164 -9.40 7.32 9.26
CA ASP A 164 -9.99 8.07 10.36
C ASP A 164 -10.69 7.13 11.34
N ASN A 165 -10.07 6.89 12.48
CA ASN A 165 -10.67 6.06 13.52
C ASN A 165 -11.67 6.87 14.37
N PHE A 166 -12.80 7.27 13.77
CA PHE A 166 -13.94 7.83 14.50
C PHE A 166 -14.78 6.78 15.24
N HIS A 167 -14.36 5.50 15.30
CA HIS A 167 -15.12 4.41 15.96
C HIS A 167 -14.30 3.56 16.96
N SER A 168 -13.14 4.03 17.43
CA SER A 168 -12.33 3.25 18.39
C SER A 168 -12.75 3.38 19.86
N THR A 169 -13.91 3.94 20.18
CA THR A 169 -14.43 3.92 21.56
C THR A 169 -15.10 2.59 21.92
N LEU A 170 -15.61 1.83 20.96
CA LEU A 170 -16.39 0.62 21.25
C LEU A 170 -15.55 -0.66 21.44
N LEU A 171 -14.27 -0.67 21.05
CA LEU A 171 -13.40 -1.85 21.16
C LEU A 171 -12.76 -2.01 22.55
N TRP A 172 -12.70 -0.93 23.34
CA TRP A 172 -12.16 -0.98 24.71
C TRP A 172 -13.22 -1.32 25.77
N ASP A 173 -14.49 -0.99 25.52
CA ASP A 173 -15.59 -1.24 26.46
C ASP A 173 -16.11 -2.70 26.44
N MET A 174 -15.65 -3.53 25.49
CA MET A 174 -16.03 -4.95 25.41
C MET A 174 -15.02 -5.91 26.09
N ILE A 175 -13.94 -5.38 26.69
CA ILE A 175 -12.91 -6.18 27.39
C ILE A 175 -12.86 -5.83 28.90
N GLN A 176 -13.94 -5.30 29.48
CA GLN A 176 -14.15 -5.23 30.94
C GLN A 176 -15.43 -5.97 31.31
#